data_AF-A0A6M0J7H5-F1
#
_entry.id   AF-A0A6M0J7H5-F1
#
_cell.length_a   1.000
_cell.length_b   1.000
_cell.length_c   1.000
_cell.angle_alpha   90.00
_cell.angle_beta   90.00
_cell.angle_gamma   90.00
#
_symmetry.space_group_name_H-M   'P 1'
#
loop_
_entity.id
_entity.type
_entity.pdbx_description
1 polymer ?
#
loop_
_entity_poly.entity_id
_entity_poly.type
_entity_poly.pdbx_seq_one_letter_code
_entity_poly.pdbx_strand_id
1 'polypeptide(L)' 'MGANLDKTDHIRLLGNNTFGFEDLPNGGDKDYNDMILQLNLSVSTV' A
#
# COMPACT_ATOMS: atom_id res chain seq x y z
N MET A 1 -13.74 13.42 10.27
CA MET A 1 -12.35 12.94 10.38
C MET A 1 -12.27 11.65 9.57
N GLY A 2 -11.56 11.67 8.44
CA GLY A 2 -11.43 10.51 7.55
C GLY A 2 -10.22 9.65 7.93
N ALA A 3 -10.20 8.40 7.48
CA ALA A 3 -9.06 7.49 7.70
C ALA A 3 -7.76 7.98 7.02
N ASN A 4 -7.89 8.83 6.00
CA ASN A 4 -6.77 9.50 5.34
C ASN A 4 -6.75 11.00 5.74
N LEU A 5 -6.01 11.34 6.80
CA LEU A 5 -5.98 12.68 7.39
C LEU A 5 -5.24 13.70 6.51
N ASP A 6 -4.15 13.28 5.88
CA ASP A 6 -3.28 14.12 5.05
C ASP A 6 -3.66 14.14 3.57
N LYS A 7 -4.67 13.34 3.19
CA LYS A 7 -5.18 13.20 1.82
C LYS A 7 -4.12 12.72 0.83
N THR A 8 -3.11 12.01 1.32
CA THR A 8 -2.04 11.42 0.51
C THR A 8 -2.29 9.92 0.38
N ASP A 9 -1.97 9.34 -0.79
CA ASP A 9 -2.02 7.89 -0.96
C ASP A 9 -0.75 7.27 -0.36
N HIS A 10 -0.93 6.48 0.70
CA HIS A 10 0.13 5.79 1.43
C HIS A 10 0.39 4.36 0.93
N ILE A 11 -0.37 3.90 -0.07
CA ILE A 11 -0.27 2.54 -0.63
C ILE A 11 -0.27 2.64 -2.14
N ARG A 12 0.66 1.91 -2.79
CA ARG A 12 0.77 1.86 -4.26
C ARG A 12 0.81 0.43 -4.78
N LEU A 13 0.05 0.15 -5.83
CA LEU A 13 0.21 -1.09 -6.60
C LEU A 13 1.50 -1.02 -7.42
N LEU A 14 2.45 -1.89 -7.13
CA LEU A 14 3.74 -2.00 -7.83
C LEU A 14 3.70 -3.04 -8.97
N GLY A 15 2.60 -3.79 -9.09
CA GLY A 15 2.37 -4.85 -10.09
C GLY A 15 2.34 -6.24 -9.45
N ASN A 16 1.85 -7.25 -10.18
CA ASN A 16 1.79 -8.66 -9.73
C ASN A 16 1.26 -8.86 -8.29
N ASN A 17 0.17 -8.18 -7.94
CA ASN A 17 -0.42 -8.19 -6.59
C ASN A 17 0.58 -7.82 -5.46
N THR A 18 1.56 -6.98 -5.81
CA THR A 18 2.55 -6.40 -4.90
C THR A 18 2.18 -4.96 -4.57
N PHE A 19 2.13 -4.65 -3.28
CA PHE A 19 1.77 -3.36 -2.72
C PHE A 19 2.96 -2.77 -1.98
N GLY A 20 3.31 -1.53 -2.31
CA GLY A 20 4.30 -0.72 -1.61
C GLY A 20 3.63 0.27 -0.66
N PHE A 21 4.30 0.63 0.43
CA PHE A 21 3.79 1.50 1.49
C PHE A 21 4.81 2.60 1.83
N GLU A 22 4.28 3.74 2.29
CA GLU A 22 5.04 4.80 2.98
C GLU A 22 4.67 4.78 4.47
N ASP A 23 5.62 4.97 5.38
CA ASP A 23 5.37 4.95 6.83
C ASP A 23 5.20 6.36 7.46
N LEU A 24 5.52 7.43 6.72
CA LEU A 24 5.45 8.80 7.19
C LEU A 24 4.19 9.57 6.71
N PRO A 25 3.62 10.43 7.57
CA PRO A 25 2.60 11.40 7.16
C PRO A 25 3.09 12.32 6.03
N ASN A 26 2.16 12.76 5.18
CA ASN A 26 2.39 13.60 3.99
C ASN A 26 3.20 12.91 2.87
N GLY A 27 3.35 11.58 2.96
CA GLY A 27 3.86 10.72 1.90
C GLY A 27 5.38 10.68 1.78
N GLY A 28 6.11 10.80 2.89
CA GLY A 28 7.55 10.49 2.96
C GLY A 28 8.39 10.97 1.77
N ASP A 29 9.20 10.08 1.21
CA ASP A 29 10.02 10.33 0.02
C ASP A 29 9.39 9.81 -1.29
N LYS A 30 8.25 9.11 -1.19
CA LYS A 30 7.38 8.67 -2.30
C LYS A 30 7.98 7.58 -3.17
N ASP A 31 8.90 6.79 -2.63
CA ASP A 31 9.42 5.61 -3.31
C ASP A 31 8.60 4.32 -3.03
N TYR A 32 7.74 4.35 -2.02
CA TYR A 32 6.81 3.31 -1.57
C TYR A 32 7.51 2.00 -1.19
N ASN A 33 8.73 2.06 -0.66
CA ASN A 33 9.52 0.88 -0.29
C ASN A 33 9.72 0.66 1.22
N ASP A 34 9.13 1.49 2.09
CA ASP A 34 9.18 1.31 3.55
C ASP A 34 8.61 -0.06 3.97
N MET A 35 7.60 -0.55 3.24
CA MET A 35 7.13 -1.94 3.28
C MET A 35 6.63 -2.41 1.93
N ILE A 36 6.91 -3.68 1.57
CA ILE A 36 6.44 -4.32 0.34
C ILE A 36 5.72 -5.63 0.69
N LEU A 37 4.47 -5.77 0.26
CA LEU A 37 3.64 -6.97 0.45
C LEU A 37 3.25 -7.56 -0.90
N GLN A 38 3.55 -8.84 -1.15
CA GLN A 38 3.01 -9.59 -2.29
C GLN A 38 1.97 -10.59 -1.81
N LEU A 39 0.76 -10.49 -2.34
CA LEU A 39 -0.34 -11.36 -1.97
C LEU A 39 -0.52 -12.47 -3.01
N ASN A 40 -0.52 -13.73 -2.57
CA ASN A 40 -0.95 -14.86 -3.40
C ASN A 40 -2.31 -15.31 -2.90
N LEU A 41 -3.36 -14.90 -3.61
CA LEU A 41 -4.74 -15.20 -3.25
C LEU A 41 -5.22 -16.41 -4.06
N SER A 42 -5.97 -17.29 -3.42
CA SER A 42 -6.65 -18.42 -4.07
C SER A 42 -8.09 -18.47 -3.57
N VAL A 43 -9.02 -18.70 -4.49
CA VAL A 43 -10.43 -18.87 -4.14
C VAL A 43 -10.64 -20.35 -3.81
N SER A 44 -11.11 -20.65 -2.60
CA SER A 44 -11.64 -21.97 -2.27
C SER A 44 -13.15 -21.94 -2.46
N THR A 45 -13.67 -22.75 -3.38
CA THR A 45 -15.11 -22.96 -3.53
C THR A 45 -15.61 -23.94 -2.47
N VAL A 46 -16.79 -23.66 -1.90
CA VAL A 46 -17.56 -24.56 -1.03
C VAL A 46 -18.46 -25.48 -1.84
#